data_AF-A0A383AD30-F1
#
_entry.id   AF-A0A383AD30-F1
#
_cell.length_a   1.000
_cell.length_b   1.000
_cell.length_c   1.000
_cell.angle_alpha   90.00
_cell.angle_beta   90.00
_cell.angle_gamma   90.00
#
_symmetry.space_group_name_H-M   'P 1'
#
loop_
_entity.id
_entity.type
_entity.pdbx_description
1 polymer ?
#
loop_
_entity_poly.entity_id
_entity_poly.type
_entity_poly.pdbx_seq_one_letter_code
_entity_poly.pdbx_strand_id
1 'polypeptide(L)'
;MNNNISINELMSLEEYAKNRSEFREGILQHKKYRSLQIGNAVTLFFEDRRTIHYQIQEMLRIEKIFEEEGIREELSSYNPLIPNGDNWKATMM
;
A
#
# COMPACT_ATOMS: atom_id res chain seq x y z
N MET A 1 -0.47 -19.53 0.51
CA MET A 1 -1.13 -18.64 1.50
C MET A 1 -1.59 -17.40 0.75
N ASN A 2 -2.82 -16.95 0.94
CA ASN A 2 -3.33 -15.76 0.24
C ASN A 2 -2.69 -14.52 0.88
N ASN A 3 -1.86 -13.79 0.13
CA ASN A 3 -1.19 -12.58 0.59
C ASN A 3 -1.98 -11.31 0.27
N ASN A 4 -3.20 -11.43 -0.26
CA ASN A 4 -4.04 -10.28 -0.60
C ASN A 4 -4.70 -9.67 0.62
N ILE A 5 -4.84 -8.35 0.61
CA ILE A 5 -5.56 -7.59 1.62
C ILE A 5 -7.06 -7.73 1.36
N SER A 6 -7.83 -7.99 2.41
CA SER A 6 -9.29 -8.01 2.36
C SER A 6 -9.91 -6.78 3.03
N ILE A 7 -11.17 -6.50 2.69
CA ILE A 7 -11.90 -5.30 3.15
C ILE A 7 -11.98 -5.19 4.68
N ASN A 8 -12.05 -6.33 5.39
CA ASN A 8 -12.09 -6.38 6.85
C ASN A 8 -10.76 -6.00 7.53
N GLU A 9 -9.67 -5.87 6.77
CA GLU A 9 -8.39 -5.38 7.27
C GLU A 9 -8.24 -3.87 7.08
N LEU A 10 -9.16 -3.24 6.35
CA LEU A 10 -9.14 -1.81 6.10
C LEU A 10 -9.89 -1.08 7.22
N MET A 11 -9.22 -0.09 7.80
CA MET A 11 -9.85 0.93 8.64
C MET A 11 -10.86 1.77 7.83
N SER A 12 -11.91 2.23 8.51
CA SER A 12 -12.79 3.27 7.95
C SER A 12 -12.03 4.59 7.73
N LEU A 13 -12.58 5.51 6.92
CA LEU A 13 -11.96 6.83 6.70
C LEU A 13 -11.72 7.60 8.01
N GLU A 14 -12.65 7.50 8.97
CA GLU A 14 -12.54 8.16 10.27
C GLU A 14 -11.44 7.53 11.14
N GLU A 15 -11.44 6.19 11.23
CA GLU A 15 -10.44 5.46 12.00
C GLU A 15 -9.04 5.66 11.42
N TYR A 16 -8.90 5.56 10.10
CA TYR A 16 -7.63 5.80 9.43
C TYR A 16 -7.16 7.25 9.66
N ALA A 17 -8.04 8.25 9.60
CA ALA A 17 -7.66 9.64 9.89
C ALA A 17 -7.08 9.82 11.30
N LYS A 18 -7.59 9.10 12.30
CA LYS A 18 -7.06 9.12 13.68
C LYS A 18 -5.69 8.45 13.80
N ASN A 19 -5.51 7.31 13.13
CA ASN A 19 -4.30 6.48 13.25
C ASN A 19 -3.22 6.80 12.19
N ARG A 20 -3.52 7.69 11.23
CA ARG A 20 -2.69 7.92 10.04
C ARG A 20 -1.26 8.33 10.37
N SER A 21 -1.05 9.17 11.37
CA SER A 21 0.30 9.67 11.70
C SER A 21 1.24 8.52 12.08
N GLU A 22 0.81 7.69 13.02
CA GLU A 22 1.54 6.51 13.49
C GLU A 22 1.72 5.49 12.37
N PHE A 23 0.64 5.20 11.64
CA PHE A 23 0.68 4.25 10.52
C PHE A 23 1.67 4.71 9.44
N ARG A 24 1.63 5.99 9.07
CA ARG A 24 2.56 6.58 8.09
C ARG A 24 4.00 6.55 8.59
N GLU A 25 4.25 6.86 9.86
CA GLU A 25 5.60 6.82 10.43
C GLU A 25 6.18 5.41 10.35
N GLY A 26 5.40 4.39 10.74
CA GLY A 26 5.80 2.99 10.60
C GLY A 26 6.15 2.62 9.15
N ILE A 27 5.38 3.10 8.17
CA ILE A 27 5.63 2.85 6.75
C ILE A 27 6.88 3.58 6.25
N LEU A 28 7.15 4.80 6.69
CA LEU A 28 8.37 5.53 6.32
C LEU A 28 9.62 4.82 6.83
N GLN A 29 9.60 4.32 8.07
CA GLN A 29 10.71 3.52 8.59
C GLN A 29 10.89 2.21 7.82
N HIS A 30 9.79 1.56 7.45
CA HIS A 30 9.79 0.33 6.67
C HIS A 30 10.33 0.54 5.24
N LYS A 31 9.96 1.66 4.59
CA LYS A 31 10.40 1.99 3.22
C LYS A 31 11.91 2.27 3.10
N LYS A 32 12.60 2.62 4.19
CA LYS A 32 14.06 2.89 4.18
C LYS A 32 14.87 1.71 3.64
N TYR A 33 14.43 0.48 3.89
CA TYR A 33 15.13 -0.74 3.48
C TYR A 33 14.62 -1.32 2.16
N ARG A 34 13.74 -0.59 1.44
CA ARG A 34 13.03 -1.06 0.25
C ARG A 34 13.29 -0.21 -0.99
N SER A 35 14.17 0.77 -0.88
CA SER A 35 14.54 1.65 -1.99
C SER A 35 15.88 1.24 -2.57
N LEU A 36 15.96 1.17 -3.90
CA LEU A 36 17.19 0.93 -4.63
C LEU A 36 17.34 2.01 -5.71
N GLN A 37 18.36 2.85 -5.57
CA GLN A 37 18.75 3.82 -6.58
C GLN A 37 19.51 3.12 -7.71
N ILE A 38 19.12 3.36 -8.97
CA ILE A 38 19.79 2.88 -10.17
C ILE A 38 20.29 4.10 -10.96
N GLY A 39 21.60 4.36 -10.89
CA GLY A 39 22.18 5.56 -11.48
C GLY A 39 21.60 6.82 -10.84
N ASN A 40 21.39 7.88 -11.64
CA ASN A 40 21.01 9.20 -11.10
C ASN A 40 19.52 9.54 -11.25
N ALA A 41 18.77 8.76 -12.02
CA ALA A 41 17.43 9.14 -12.48
C ALA A 41 16.34 8.11 -12.17
N VAL A 42 16.70 6.93 -11.65
CA VAL A 42 15.75 5.84 -11.42
C VAL A 42 15.85 5.36 -10.00
N THR A 43 14.71 5.30 -9.31
CA THR A 43 14.58 4.63 -8.02
C THR A 43 13.55 3.52 -8.12
N LEU A 44 13.93 2.31 -7.71
CA LEU A 44 12.98 1.22 -7.51
C LEU A 44 12.58 1.15 -6.04
N PHE A 45 11.28 1.16 -5.77
CA PHE A 45 10.70 0.87 -4.46
C PHE A 45 10.07 -0.52 -4.48
N PHE A 46 10.69 -1.46 -3.78
CA PHE A 46 10.20 -2.83 -3.68
C PHE A 46 8.98 -2.90 -2.75
N GLU A 47 7.84 -3.28 -3.33
CA GLU A 47 6.56 -3.33 -2.66
C GLU A 47 6.41 -4.61 -1.81
N ASP A 48 5.62 -4.50 -0.75
CA ASP A 48 5.12 -5.64 0.01
C ASP A 48 3.71 -5.38 0.50
N ARG A 49 3.13 -6.35 1.21
CA ARG A 49 1.79 -6.22 1.77
C ARG A 49 1.61 -4.96 2.62
N ARG A 50 2.63 -4.51 3.36
CA ARG A 50 2.52 -3.31 4.22
C ARG A 50 2.52 -2.03 3.39
N THR A 51 3.41 -1.92 2.40
CA THR A 51 3.46 -0.73 1.53
C THR A 51 2.19 -0.62 0.69
N ILE A 52 1.67 -1.74 0.18
CA ILE A 52 0.41 -1.78 -0.56
C ILE A 52 -0.78 -1.45 0.33
N HIS A 53 -0.85 -1.99 1.55
CA HIS A 53 -1.93 -1.63 2.49
C HIS A 53 -1.94 -0.14 2.78
N TYR A 54 -0.78 0.47 2.99
CA TYR A 54 -0.68 1.92 3.13
C TYR A 54 -1.19 2.70 1.92
N GLN A 55 -0.82 2.27 0.71
CA GLN A 55 -1.27 2.93 -0.53
C GLN A 55 -2.78 2.85 -0.69
N ILE A 56 -3.39 1.68 -0.45
CA ILE A 56 -4.86 1.53 -0.49
C ILE A 56 -5.51 2.49 0.51
N GLN A 57 -5.05 2.52 1.76
CA GLN A 57 -5.60 3.43 2.77
C GLN A 57 -5.46 4.91 2.40
N GLU A 58 -4.31 5.31 1.83
CA GLU A 58 -4.12 6.67 1.34
C GLU A 58 -5.06 6.99 0.17
N MET A 59 -5.26 6.07 -0.77
CA MET A 59 -6.18 6.25 -1.90
C MET A 59 -7.62 6.44 -1.43
N LEU A 60 -8.12 5.53 -0.58
CA LEU A 60 -9.47 5.64 -0.01
C LEU A 60 -9.68 6.97 0.71
N ARG A 61 -8.67 7.45 1.44
CA ARG A 61 -8.71 8.74 2.15
C ARG A 61 -8.70 9.94 1.21
N ILE A 62 -7.84 9.96 0.21
CA ILE A 62 -7.68 11.09 -0.71
C ILE A 62 -8.95 11.24 -1.56
N GLU A 63 -9.44 10.14 -2.10
CA GLU A 63 -10.62 10.10 -2.97
C GLU A 63 -11.93 10.00 -2.20
N LYS A 64 -11.88 9.87 -0.87
CA LYS A 64 -13.04 9.70 0.03
C LYS A 64 -13.92 8.52 -0.39
N ILE A 65 -13.31 7.40 -0.74
CA ILE A 65 -14.01 6.17 -1.10
C ILE A 65 -14.37 5.41 0.18
N PHE A 66 -15.67 5.22 0.41
CA PHE A 66 -16.21 4.46 1.54
C PHE A 66 -17.29 3.45 1.13
N GLU A 67 -17.75 3.50 -0.12
CA GLU A 67 -18.68 2.51 -0.66
C GLU A 67 -17.95 1.20 -0.96
N GLU A 68 -18.59 0.08 -0.66
CA GLU A 68 -17.96 -1.24 -0.77
C GLU A 68 -17.43 -1.55 -2.17
N GLU A 69 -18.15 -1.16 -3.22
CA GLU A 69 -17.73 -1.41 -4.60
C GLU A 69 -16.44 -0.65 -4.94
N GLY A 70 -16.37 0.64 -4.61
CA GLY A 70 -15.15 1.44 -4.82
C GLY A 70 -13.96 0.89 -4.01
N ILE A 71 -14.19 0.39 -2.80
CA ILE A 71 -13.13 -0.26 -2.01
C ILE A 71 -12.62 -1.53 -2.70
N ARG A 72 -13.52 -2.33 -3.28
CA ARG A 72 -13.16 -3.56 -4.01
C ARG A 72 -12.38 -3.24 -5.30
N GLU A 73 -12.72 -2.17 -5.99
CA GLU A 73 -11.98 -1.70 -7.18
C GLU A 73 -10.53 -1.34 -6.81
N GLU A 74 -10.33 -0.57 -5.74
CA GLU A 74 -9.00 -0.23 -5.23
C GLU A 74 -8.22 -1.49 -4.81
N LEU A 75 -8.85 -2.38 -4.03
CA LEU A 75 -8.24 -3.65 -3.64
C LEU A 75 -7.83 -4.49 -4.87
N SER A 76 -8.64 -4.54 -5.92
CA SER A 76 -8.33 -5.28 -7.14
C SER A 76 -7.16 -4.70 -7.91
N SER A 77 -7.00 -3.37 -7.88
CA SER A 77 -5.92 -2.65 -8.57
C SER A 77 -4.58 -2.82 -7.84
N TYR A 78 -4.60 -2.80 -6.51
CA TYR A 78 -3.39 -2.78 -5.68
C TYR A 78 -2.91 -4.16 -5.23
N ASN A 79 -3.80 -5.13 -4.96
CA ASN A 79 -3.39 -6.47 -4.55
C ASN A 79 -2.42 -7.17 -5.52
N PRO A 80 -2.53 -7.01 -6.86
CA PRO A 80 -1.54 -7.53 -7.80
C PRO A 80 -0.12 -7.02 -7.60
N LEU A 81 0.10 -5.92 -6.85
CA LEU A 81 1.42 -5.39 -6.51
C LEU A 81 2.04 -6.06 -5.27
N ILE A 82 1.30 -6.93 -4.59
CA ILE A 82 1.84 -7.73 -3.48
C ILE A 82 2.63 -8.91 -4.06
N PRO A 83 3.87 -9.18 -3.58
CA PRO A 83 4.61 -10.36 -3.98
C PRO A 83 3.92 -11.64 -3.47
N ASN A 84 3.89 -12.67 -4.32
CA ASN A 84 3.23 -13.96 -4.07
C ASN A 84 4.21 -15.06 -3.59
N GLY A 85 5.50 -14.73 -3.44
CA GLY A 85 6.55 -15.65 -2.97
C GLY A 85 7.54 -16.11 -4.05
N ASP A 86 7.18 -16.01 -5.33
CA ASP A 86 8.06 -16.37 -6.46
C ASP A 86 8.46 -15.18 -7.34
N ASN A 87 8.05 -13.97 -6.97
CA ASN A 87 8.37 -12.74 -7.67
C ASN A 87 8.66 -11.55 -6.75
N TRP A 88 9.34 -10.56 -7.31
CA TRP A 88 9.48 -9.23 -6.73
C TRP A 88 8.56 -8.27 -7.47
N LYS A 89 7.97 -7.35 -6.71
CA LYS A 89 7.14 -6.26 -7.23
C LYS A 89 7.80 -4.95 -6.84
N ALA A 90 7.89 -4.00 -7.76
CA ALA A 90 8.49 -2.71 -7.49
C ALA A 90 7.81 -1.60 -8.29
N THR A 91 7.71 -0.42 -7.65
CA THR A 91 7.34 0.83 -8.30
C THR A 91 8.59 1.58 -8.71
N MET A 92 8.65 2.02 -9.96
CA MET A 92 9.73 2.87 -10.46
C MET A 92 9.32 4.34 -10.31
N MET A 93 10.22 5.16 -9.77
CA MET A 93 10.12 6.62 -9.74
C MET A 93 11.34 7.26 -10.39
#